data_AF-A0A535PHW2-F1
#
_entry.id   AF-A0A535PHW2-F1
#
_cell.length_a   1.000
_cell.length_b   1.000
_cell.length_c   1.000
_cell.angle_alpha   90.00
_cell.angle_beta   90.00
_cell.angle_gamma   90.00
#
_symmetry.space_group_name_H-M   'P 1'
#
loop_
_entity.id
_entity.type
_entity.pdbx_description
1 polymer ?
#
loop_
_entity_poly.entity_id
_entity_poly.type
_entity_poly.pdbx_seq_one_letter_code
_entity_poly.pdbx_strand_id
1 'polypeptide(L)'
;LLIEALQVRPADEALDIGCGAGYLGLHIARQASRGHVTMVDASLATVALAQRNITESGLPNINVLPSDGAQAVLSQRFDLVVTNPPFHQGGIQTTEIAERFIREAAHVLRPQGRFYLVANRFLKYEPTLKAHFNNITEVGGNTPDRP
;
A
#
# COMPACT_ATOMS: atom_id res chain seq x y z
N LEU A 1 -12.47 -6.28 -1.11
CA LEU A 1 -11.25 -7.08 -1.35
C LEU A 1 -10.06 -6.66 -0.48
N LEU A 2 -9.30 -5.58 -0.76
CA LEU A 2 -8.17 -5.22 0.12
C LEU A 2 -8.63 -4.65 1.46
N ILE A 3 -9.51 -3.66 1.43
CA ILE A 3 -10.05 -2.99 2.63
C ILE A 3 -10.62 -3.97 3.65
N GLU A 4 -11.30 -5.02 3.20
CA GLU A 4 -11.93 -6.03 4.07
C GLU A 4 -10.91 -6.95 4.75
N ALA A 5 -9.74 -7.15 4.14
CA ALA A 5 -8.70 -8.04 4.67
C ALA A 5 -7.69 -7.31 5.57
N LEU A 6 -7.67 -5.97 5.54
CA LEU A 6 -6.72 -5.18 6.32
C LEU A 6 -6.99 -5.29 7.82
N GLN A 7 -5.95 -5.67 8.55
CA GLN A 7 -5.94 -5.55 10.01
C GLN A 7 -5.18 -4.28 10.40
N VAL A 8 -5.90 -3.17 10.60
CA VAL A 8 -5.31 -1.93 11.09
C VAL A 8 -5.43 -1.87 12.61
N ARG A 9 -4.34 -1.55 13.30
CA ARG A 9 -4.33 -1.33 14.75
C ARG A 9 -4.45 0.16 15.03
N PRO A 10 -5.04 0.56 16.19
CA PRO A 10 -5.24 1.97 16.50
C PRO A 10 -3.96 2.82 16.49
N ALA A 11 -2.80 2.24 16.83
CA ALA A 11 -1.52 2.95 16.91
C ALA A 11 -0.59 2.69 15.72
N ASP A 12 -1.08 2.13 14.62
CA ASP A 12 -0.23 1.84 13.46
C ASP A 12 0.28 3.13 12.81
N GLU A 13 1.60 3.22 12.62
CA GLU A 13 2.21 4.08 11.60
C GLU A 13 2.10 3.35 10.26
N ALA A 14 1.26 3.85 9.36
CA ALA A 14 0.94 3.18 8.10
C ALA A 14 1.48 3.92 6.87
N LEU A 15 1.87 3.15 5.85
CA LEU A 15 2.27 3.66 4.53
C LEU A 15 1.37 3.07 3.44
N ASP A 16 0.83 3.93 2.56
CA ASP A 16 0.12 3.54 1.34
C ASP A 16 0.95 3.91 0.10
N ILE A 17 1.55 2.92 -0.56
CA ILE A 17 2.42 3.11 -1.72
C ILE A 17 1.61 3.04 -3.01
N GLY A 18 1.64 4.11 -3.80
CA GLY A 18 0.82 4.25 -5.01
C GLY A 18 -0.64 4.53 -4.65
N CYS A 19 -0.87 5.51 -3.79
CA CYS A 19 -2.16 5.72 -3.12
C CYS A 19 -3.29 6.17 -4.06
N GLY A 20 -2.99 6.65 -5.28
CA GLY A 20 -3.98 7.18 -6.20
C GLY A 20 -4.80 8.31 -5.56
N ALA A 21 -6.13 8.18 -5.57
CA ALA A 21 -7.04 9.15 -4.93
C ALA A 21 -7.05 9.08 -3.38
N GLY A 22 -6.31 8.14 -2.77
CA GLY A 22 -6.11 8.07 -1.31
C GLY A 22 -7.22 7.36 -0.52
N TYR A 23 -8.17 6.69 -1.17
CA TYR A 23 -9.28 6.03 -0.46
C TYR A 23 -8.83 4.93 0.51
N LEU A 24 -7.77 4.20 0.17
CA LEU A 24 -7.22 3.17 1.03
C LEU A 24 -6.58 3.79 2.28
N GLY A 25 -5.69 4.76 2.12
CA GLY A 25 -5.13 5.52 3.25
C GLY A 25 -6.19 6.18 4.12
N LEU A 26 -7.24 6.78 3.53
CA LEU A 26 -8.37 7.35 4.28
C LEU A 26 -9.15 6.31 5.08
N HIS A 27 -9.28 5.09 4.56
CA HIS A 27 -9.90 3.99 5.31
C HIS A 27 -9.02 3.58 6.50
N ILE A 28 -7.71 3.45 6.28
CA ILE A 28 -6.74 3.11 7.32
C ILE A 28 -6.70 4.18 8.42
N ALA A 29 -6.68 5.45 8.05
CA ALA A 29 -6.61 6.57 9.00
C ALA A 29 -7.80 6.61 9.97
N ARG A 30 -8.99 6.19 9.54
CA ARG A 30 -10.16 6.06 10.43
C ARG A 30 -9.97 4.99 11.51
N GLN A 31 -9.21 3.94 11.22
CA GLN A 31 -8.96 2.85 12.16
C GLN A 31 -7.70 3.09 13.01
N ALA A 32 -6.66 3.70 12.43
CA ALA A 32 -5.42 4.09 13.10
C ALA A 32 -5.56 5.39 13.92
N SER A 33 -6.57 5.45 14.79
CA SER A 33 -7.00 6.66 15.52
C SER A 33 -5.96 7.27 16.48
N ARG A 34 -4.90 6.52 16.81
CA ARG A 34 -3.76 6.91 17.64
C ARG A 34 -2.41 6.85 16.89
N GLY A 35 -2.45 6.47 15.62
CA GLY A 35 -1.29 6.41 14.73
C GLY A 35 -1.38 7.47 13.64
N HIS A 36 -0.68 7.24 12.54
CA HIS A 36 -0.61 8.16 11.43
C HIS A 36 -0.50 7.41 10.10
N VAL A 37 -1.10 7.95 9.04
CA VAL A 37 -1.02 7.39 7.69
C VAL A 37 -0.25 8.33 6.79
N THR A 38 0.81 7.82 6.17
CA THR A 38 1.51 8.50 5.08
C THR A 38 1.15 7.84 3.76
N MET A 39 0.68 8.63 2.81
CA MET A 39 0.38 8.20 1.45
C MET A 39 1.43 8.73 0.48
N VAL A 40 1.81 7.92 -0.50
CA VAL A 40 2.77 8.32 -1.53
C VAL A 40 2.31 7.93 -2.93
N ASP A 41 2.52 8.81 -3.90
CA ASP A 41 2.24 8.54 -5.31
C ASP A 41 3.18 9.31 -6.23
N ALA A 42 3.50 8.76 -7.40
CA ALA A 42 4.42 9.36 -8.35
C ALA A 42 3.76 10.47 -9.20
N SER A 43 2.43 10.44 -9.33
CA SER A 43 1.69 11.44 -10.11
C SER A 43 1.29 12.63 -9.24
N LEU A 44 1.77 13.82 -9.59
CA LEU A 44 1.38 15.06 -8.92
C LEU A 44 -0.13 15.31 -8.99
N ALA A 45 -0.80 14.83 -10.05
CA ALA A 45 -2.25 14.97 -10.20
C ALA A 45 -3.01 14.10 -9.19
N THR A 46 -2.59 12.86 -8.96
CA THR A 46 -3.21 11.97 -7.96
C THR A 46 -2.88 12.43 -6.54
N VAL A 47 -1.66 12.90 -6.29
CA VAL A 47 -1.28 13.55 -5.01
C VAL A 47 -2.21 14.73 -4.70
N ALA A 48 -2.43 15.62 -5.67
CA ALA A 48 -3.34 16.76 -5.48
C ALA A 48 -4.79 16.32 -5.23
N LEU A 49 -5.26 15.27 -5.89
CA LEU A 49 -6.58 14.68 -5.66
C LEU A 49 -6.70 14.06 -4.26
N ALA A 50 -5.71 13.26 -3.85
CA ALA A 50 -5.66 12.67 -2.51
C ALA A 50 -5.62 13.75 -1.43
N GLN A 51 -4.88 14.84 -1.64
CA GLN A 51 -4.84 15.97 -0.70
C GLN A 51 -6.21 16.64 -0.55
N ARG A 52 -6.99 16.77 -1.62
CA ARG A 52 -8.38 17.26 -1.54
C ARG A 52 -9.26 16.30 -0.74
N ASN A 53 -9.18 15.01 -1.02
CA ASN A 53 -9.95 13.99 -0.30
C ASN A 53 -9.58 13.92 1.20
N ILE A 54 -8.30 14.14 1.55
CA ILE A 54 -7.86 14.30 2.94
C ILE A 54 -8.57 15.49 3.58
N THR A 55 -8.51 16.68 2.96
CA THR A 55 -9.15 17.88 3.49
C THR A 55 -10.65 17.69 3.69
N GLU A 56 -11.34 17.09 2.72
CA GLU A 56 -12.78 16.82 2.78
C GLU A 56 -13.15 15.77 3.85
N SER A 57 -12.24 14.85 4.17
CA SER A 57 -12.48 13.82 5.17
C SER A 57 -12.42 14.34 6.61
N GLY A 58 -11.75 15.46 6.85
CA GLY A 58 -11.52 16.02 8.19
C GLY A 58 -10.61 15.18 9.09
N LEU A 59 -9.90 14.17 8.54
CA LEU A 59 -9.01 13.31 9.32
C LEU A 59 -7.67 14.02 9.59
N PRO A 60 -7.26 14.16 10.86
CA PRO A 60 -6.03 14.89 11.22
C PRO A 60 -4.76 14.02 11.13
N ASN A 61 -4.92 12.70 11.04
CA ASN A 61 -3.85 11.71 11.18
C ASN A 61 -3.44 11.10 9.82
N ILE A 62 -3.43 11.91 8.77
CA ILE A 62 -3.06 11.46 7.42
C ILE A 62 -2.41 12.59 6.62
N ASN A 63 -1.39 12.24 5.83
CA ASN A 63 -0.79 13.13 4.84
C ASN A 63 -0.51 12.39 3.52
N VAL A 64 -0.26 13.16 2.45
CA VAL A 64 0.17 12.64 1.14
C VAL A 64 1.37 13.40 0.62
N LEU A 65 2.31 12.68 0.00
CA LEU A 65 3.56 13.23 -0.53
C LEU A 65 3.80 12.72 -1.96
N PRO A 66 4.38 13.53 -2.86
CA PRO A 66 4.88 13.02 -4.13
C PRO A 66 6.12 12.14 -3.91
N SER A 67 6.14 10.95 -4.49
CA SER A 67 7.27 10.01 -4.39
C SER A 67 7.18 8.95 -5.48
N ASP A 68 8.32 8.55 -6.04
CA ASP A 68 8.41 7.30 -6.78
C ASP A 68 8.52 6.15 -5.77
N GLY A 69 7.47 5.34 -5.63
CA GLY A 69 7.41 4.32 -4.57
C GLY A 69 7.62 4.92 -3.18
N ALA A 70 8.40 4.25 -2.33
CA ALA A 70 8.70 4.71 -0.97
C ALA A 70 9.93 5.63 -0.85
N GLN A 71 10.50 6.11 -1.96
CA GLN A 71 11.79 6.84 -1.95
C GLN A 71 11.79 8.07 -1.04
N ALA A 72 10.68 8.82 -0.97
CA ALA A 72 10.57 10.00 -0.09
C ALA A 72 10.51 9.66 1.42
N VAL A 73 10.36 8.39 1.79
CA VAL A 73 10.11 7.96 3.18
C VAL A 73 11.02 6.82 3.64
N LEU A 74 12.14 6.56 2.96
CA LEU A 74 13.07 5.46 3.30
C LEU A 74 13.70 5.58 4.70
N SER A 75 13.81 6.79 5.25
CA SER A 75 14.29 7.04 6.61
C SER A 75 13.23 6.79 7.69
N GLN A 76 11.97 6.63 7.30
CA GLN A 76 10.85 6.39 8.22
C GLN A 76 10.62 4.90 8.42
N ARG A 77 9.84 4.55 9.45
CA ARG A 77 9.50 3.16 9.75
C ARG A 77 8.02 3.00 10.04
N PHE A 78 7.43 1.91 9.52
CA PHE A 78 5.99 1.67 9.53
C PHE A 78 5.64 0.32 10.15
N ASP A 79 4.47 0.24 10.79
CA ASP A 79 3.88 -0.99 11.34
C ASP A 79 2.99 -1.71 10.31
N LEU A 80 2.50 -0.94 9.34
CA LEU A 80 1.64 -1.39 8.26
C LEU A 80 2.07 -0.73 6.95
N VAL A 81 2.34 -1.52 5.92
CA VAL A 81 2.53 -1.02 4.55
C VAL A 81 1.48 -1.68 3.67
N VAL A 82 0.82 -0.89 2.82
CA VAL A 82 -0.18 -1.36 1.88
C VAL A 82 0.14 -0.86 0.48
N THR A 83 -0.23 -1.63 -0.54
CA THR A 83 -0.16 -1.16 -1.92
C THR A 83 -1.11 -1.93 -2.84
N ASN A 84 -1.64 -1.21 -3.82
CA ASN A 84 -2.36 -1.77 -4.96
C ASN A 84 -1.66 -1.31 -6.25
N PRO A 85 -0.56 -1.98 -6.65
CA PRO A 85 0.31 -1.48 -7.71
C PRO A 85 -0.40 -1.52 -9.07
N PRO A 86 -0.01 -0.63 -10.00
CA PRO A 86 -0.55 -0.66 -11.35
C PRO A 86 -0.09 -1.94 -12.07
N PHE A 87 -1.04 -2.67 -12.68
CA PHE A 87 -0.77 -3.92 -13.40
C PHE A 87 -0.60 -3.74 -14.91
N HIS A 88 -0.79 -2.53 -15.44
CA HIS A 88 -0.70 -2.24 -16.87
C HIS A 88 0.19 -1.01 -17.10
N GLN A 89 1.35 -1.19 -17.74
CA GLN A 89 2.11 -0.10 -18.34
C GLN A 89 2.20 -0.33 -19.84
N GLY A 90 1.59 0.57 -20.63
CA GLY A 90 1.66 0.50 -22.09
C GLY A 90 1.06 -0.77 -22.73
N GLY A 91 0.10 -1.43 -22.06
CA GLY A 91 -0.51 -2.69 -22.54
C GLY A 91 0.29 -3.95 -22.22
N ILE A 92 1.45 -3.83 -21.57
CA ILE A 92 2.26 -4.96 -21.11
C ILE A 92 2.06 -5.08 -19.59
N GLN A 93 1.72 -6.29 -19.13
CA GLN A 93 1.71 -6.61 -17.70
C GLN A 93 3.16 -6.84 -17.26
N THR A 94 3.69 -5.96 -16.41
CA THR A 94 5.02 -6.12 -15.81
C THR A 94 4.90 -6.24 -14.30
N THR A 95 5.76 -7.07 -13.71
CA THR A 95 5.86 -7.22 -12.25
C THR A 95 6.82 -6.24 -11.61
N GLU A 96 7.64 -5.53 -12.40
CA GLU A 96 8.78 -4.74 -11.94
C GLU A 96 8.42 -3.68 -10.88
N ILE A 97 7.31 -2.95 -11.08
CA ILE A 97 6.85 -1.92 -10.13
C ILE A 97 6.39 -2.57 -8.83
N ALA A 98 5.59 -3.63 -8.92
CA ALA A 98 5.12 -4.34 -7.74
C ALA A 98 6.28 -4.99 -6.98
N GLU A 99 7.25 -5.57 -7.68
CA GLU A 99 8.47 -6.11 -7.09
C GLU A 99 9.32 -5.03 -6.41
N ARG A 100 9.42 -3.84 -7.01
CA ARG A 100 10.06 -2.69 -6.37
C ARG A 100 9.34 -2.31 -5.09
N PHE A 101 8.01 -2.19 -5.13
CA PHE A 101 7.22 -1.86 -3.95
C PHE A 101 7.33 -2.91 -2.85
N ILE A 102 7.42 -4.21 -3.20
CA ILE A 102 7.69 -5.30 -2.25
C ILE A 102 9.02 -5.07 -1.53
N ARG A 103 10.10 -4.76 -2.28
CA ARG A 103 11.43 -4.49 -1.72
C ARG A 103 11.44 -3.27 -0.80
N GLU A 104 10.81 -2.19 -1.27
CA GLU A 104 10.73 -0.93 -0.53
C GLU A 104 9.88 -1.08 0.74
N ALA A 105 8.75 -1.78 0.66
CA ALA A 105 7.93 -2.10 1.83
C ALA A 105 8.74 -2.87 2.87
N ALA A 106 9.47 -3.92 2.46
CA ALA A 106 10.32 -4.69 3.36
C ALA A 106 11.41 -3.83 4.02
N HIS A 107 11.95 -2.82 3.33
CA HIS A 107 12.96 -1.92 3.87
C HIS A 107 12.42 -0.98 4.96
N VAL A 108 11.21 -0.45 4.77
CA VAL A 108 10.63 0.56 5.68
C VAL A 108 9.79 -0.06 6.80
N LEU A 109 9.49 -1.36 6.75
CA LEU A 109 8.76 -2.03 7.81
C LEU A 109 9.58 -2.17 9.10
N ARG A 110 8.93 -1.92 10.24
CA ARG A 110 9.46 -2.32 11.54
C ARG A 110 9.49 -3.85 11.66
N PRO A 111 10.31 -4.42 12.56
CA PRO A 111 10.18 -5.81 12.94
C PRO A 111 8.73 -6.12 13.34
N GLN A 112 8.18 -7.23 12.84
CA GLN A 112 6.77 -7.63 13.02
C GLN A 112 5.72 -6.72 12.36
N GLY A 113 6.16 -5.76 11.54
CA GLY A 113 5.27 -4.99 10.67
C GLY A 113 4.60 -5.90 9.63
N ARG A 114 3.48 -5.41 9.08
CA ARG A 114 2.65 -6.18 8.14
C ARG A 114 2.63 -5.50 6.77
N PHE A 115 2.75 -6.30 5.72
CA PHE A 115 2.61 -5.85 4.35
C PHE A 115 1.37 -6.46 3.71
N TYR A 116 0.56 -5.63 3.06
CA TYR A 116 -0.57 -6.09 2.25
C TYR A 116 -0.42 -5.59 0.82
N LEU A 117 -0.58 -6.52 -0.12
CA LEU A 117 -0.45 -6.28 -1.54
C LEU A 117 -1.68 -6.87 -2.24
N VAL A 118 -2.33 -6.08 -3.08
CA VAL A 118 -3.22 -6.64 -4.11
C VAL A 118 -2.37 -7.13 -5.25
N ALA A 119 -2.61 -8.34 -5.70
CA ALA A 119 -1.87 -8.97 -6.78
C ALA A 119 -2.82 -9.72 -7.71
N ASN A 120 -2.56 -9.65 -9.02
CA ASN A 120 -3.21 -10.54 -9.98
C ASN A 120 -2.61 -11.95 -9.84
N ARG A 121 -3.46 -12.97 -9.70
CA ARG A 121 -3.04 -14.38 -9.53
C ARG A 121 -2.16 -14.93 -10.65
N PHE A 122 -2.25 -14.35 -11.85
CA PHE A 122 -1.46 -14.76 -13.02
C PHE A 122 -0.01 -14.25 -12.98
N LEU A 123 0.29 -13.25 -12.15
CA LEU A 123 1.60 -12.62 -12.05
C LEU A 123 2.40 -13.23 -10.89
N LYS A 124 3.65 -13.60 -11.16
CA LYS A 124 4.50 -14.36 -10.23
C LYS A 124 5.24 -13.45 -9.25
N TYR A 125 4.54 -12.96 -8.23
CA TYR A 125 5.16 -12.15 -7.15
C TYR A 125 5.82 -13.00 -6.05
N GLU A 126 5.51 -14.29 -6.01
CA GLU A 126 5.95 -15.21 -4.95
C GLU A 126 7.47 -15.22 -4.72
N PRO A 127 8.35 -15.21 -5.74
CA PRO A 127 9.80 -15.23 -5.50
C PRO A 127 10.26 -14.00 -4.73
N THR A 128 9.80 -12.81 -5.12
CA THR A 128 10.17 -11.55 -4.48
C THR A 128 9.58 -11.45 -3.08
N LEU A 129 8.33 -11.89 -2.88
CA LEU A 129 7.74 -11.95 -1.54
C LEU A 129 8.54 -12.88 -0.63
N LYS A 130 8.89 -14.10 -1.09
CA LYS A 130 9.66 -15.08 -0.30
C LYS A 130 11.08 -14.62 0.01
N ALA A 131 11.68 -13.79 -0.85
CA ALA A 131 13.01 -13.22 -0.62
C ALA A 131 13.01 -12.17 0.51
N HIS A 132 11.88 -11.53 0.78
CA HIS A 132 11.79 -10.39 1.70
C HIS A 132 10.91 -10.61 2.93
N PHE A 133 10.03 -11.62 2.91
CA PHE A 133 9.07 -11.89 3.97
C PHE A 133 9.08 -13.36 4.38
N ASN A 134 9.06 -13.59 5.70
CA ASN A 134 9.09 -14.94 6.28
C ASN A 134 7.74 -15.66 6.22
N ASN A 135 6.64 -14.91 6.30
CA ASN A 135 5.29 -15.47 6.29
C ASN A 135 4.45 -14.75 5.23
N ILE A 136 3.86 -15.53 4.33
CA ILE A 136 3.06 -15.04 3.21
C ILE A 136 1.75 -15.84 3.26
N THR A 137 0.62 -15.15 3.27
CA THR A 137 -0.70 -15.77 3.35
C THR A 137 -1.66 -15.01 2.46
N GLU A 138 -2.50 -15.73 1.70
CA GLU A 138 -3.61 -15.13 0.98
C GLU A 138 -4.74 -14.84 1.98
N VAL A 139 -5.09 -13.57 2.13
CA VAL A 139 -6.08 -13.09 3.11
C VAL A 139 -7.42 -12.70 2.47
N GLY A 140 -7.53 -12.79 1.14
CA GLY A 140 -8.76 -12.53 0.38
C GLY A 140 -8.53 -12.55 -1.13
N GLY A 141 -9.59 -12.79 -1.91
CA GLY A 141 -9.52 -12.81 -3.36
C GLY A 141 -10.84 -13.28 -4.00
N ASN A 142 -11.09 -12.88 -5.25
CA ASN A 142 -12.16 -13.45 -6.05
C ASN A 142 -11.65 -14.76 -6.67
N THR A 143 -12.19 -15.89 -6.27
CA THR A 143 -12.20 -17.07 -7.13
C THR A 143 -13.05 -16.74 -8.36
N PRO A 144 -12.56 -16.91 -9.60
CA PRO A 144 -13.49 -17.07 -10.70
C PRO A 144 -14.34 -18.30 -10.34
N ASP A 145 -15.66 -18.19 -10.46
CA ASP A 145 -16.51 -19.38 -10.45
C ASP A 145 -15.87 -20.43 -11.35
N ARG A 146 -15.60 -21.59 -10.76
CA ARG A 146 -15.13 -22.73 -11.53
C ARG A 146 -16.28 -23.08 -12.49
N PRO A 147 -16.05 -23.15 -13.81
CA PRO A 147 -17.09 -23.61 -14.73
C PRO A 147 -17.53 -25.03 -14.39
#